data_AF-A0A969LQU5-F1
#
_entry.id   AF-A0A969LQU5-F1
#
_cell.length_a   1.000
_cell.length_b   1.000
_cell.length_c   1.000
_cell.angle_alpha   90.00
_cell.angle_beta   90.00
_cell.angle_gamma   90.00
#
_symmetry.space_group_name_H-M   'P 1'
#
loop_
_entity.id
_entity.type
_entity.pdbx_description
1 polymer ?
#
loop_
_entity_poly.entity_id
_entity_poly.type
_entity_poly.pdbx_seq_one_letter_code
_entity_poly.pdbx_strand_id
1 'polypeptide(L)' 'MKQIQMVDLAGQYEKIKSDVDAAVMNVIKTTMFIGGPEVKELEKELAAYTGVKHTIACANGT' A
#
# COMPACT_ATOMS: atom_id res chain seq x y z
N MET A 1 -2.05 -5.73 31.27
CA MET A 1 -2.04 -6.73 30.17
C MET A 1 -2.36 -5.98 28.89
N LYS A 2 -1.62 -6.21 27.81
CA LYS A 2 -1.94 -5.62 26.50
C LYS A 2 -3.18 -6.36 25.96
N GLN A 3 -4.22 -5.62 25.55
CA GLN A 3 -5.41 -6.21 24.93
C GLN A 3 -5.01 -6.94 23.65
N ILE A 4 -5.33 -8.23 23.53
CA ILE A 4 -5.05 -9.03 22.33
C ILE A 4 -6.13 -8.72 21.29
N GLN A 5 -5.72 -8.10 20.19
CA GLN A 5 -6.59 -7.83 19.06
C GLN A 5 -6.67 -9.07 18.16
N MET A 6 -7.85 -9.34 17.57
CA MET A 6 -8.01 -10.40 16.58
C MET A 6 -7.08 -10.21 15.37
N VAL A 7 -6.83 -8.96 14.97
CA VAL A 7 -5.84 -8.56 13.96
C VAL A 7 -5.11 -7.32 14.47
N ASP A 8 -3.80 -7.43 14.70
CA ASP A 8 -2.97 -6.34 15.24
C ASP A 8 -2.39 -5.46 14.13
N LEU A 9 -3.20 -4.54 13.61
CA LEU A 9 -2.76 -3.57 12.61
C LEU A 9 -1.81 -2.51 13.18
N ALA A 10 -1.93 -2.18 14.47
CA ALA A 10 -1.04 -1.23 15.12
C ALA A 10 0.40 -1.77 15.20
N GLY A 11 0.55 -3.01 15.68
CA GLY A 11 1.85 -3.68 15.71
C GLY A 11 2.43 -3.95 14.31
N GLN A 12 1.58 -4.16 13.30
CA GLN A 12 2.04 -4.24 11.91
C GLN A 12 2.58 -2.90 11.41
N TYR A 13 1.82 -1.81 11.58
CA TYR A 13 2.22 -0.47 11.16
C TYR A 13 3.54 -0.03 11.82
N GLU A 14 3.70 -0.25 13.14
CA GLU A 14 4.94 0.09 13.84
C GLU A 14 6.18 -0.60 13.24
N LYS A 15 6.05 -1.81 12.69
CA LYS A 15 7.17 -2.53 12.05
C LYS A 15 7.59 -1.94 10.70
N ILE A 16 6.66 -1.28 10.00
CA ILE A 16 6.88 -0.72 8.64
C ILE A 16 6.69 0.81 8.61
N LYS A 17 6.71 1.44 9.79
CA LYS A 17 6.32 2.84 9.98
C LYS A 17 7.15 3.80 9.14
N SER A 18 8.46 3.62 9.10
CA SER A 18 9.38 4.47 8.33
C SER A 18 9.00 4.51 6.85
N ASP A 19 8.69 3.35 6.28
CA ASP A 19 8.48 3.17 4.85
C ASP A 19 7.10 3.70 4.46
N VAL A 20 6.07 3.39 5.27
CA VAL A 20 4.71 3.90 5.08
C VAL A 20 4.67 5.42 5.21
N ASP A 21 5.26 5.99 6.26
CA ASP A 21 5.26 7.44 6.48
C ASP A 21 5.99 8.18 5.36
N ALA A 22 7.13 7.65 4.90
CA ALA A 22 7.86 8.22 3.78
C ALA A 22 7.04 8.22 2.48
N ALA A 23 6.39 7.09 2.16
CA ALA A 23 5.54 6.97 0.97
C ALA A 23 4.33 7.91 1.02
N VAL A 24 3.63 7.96 2.15
CA VAL A 24 2.47 8.88 2.35
C VAL A 24 2.91 10.34 2.20
N MET A 25 4.02 10.72 2.84
CA MET A 25 4.54 12.08 2.73
C MET A 25 5.00 12.43 1.31
N ASN A 26 5.49 11.46 0.54
CA ASN A 26 5.83 11.66 -0.88
C ASN A 26 4.59 11.99 -1.72
N VAL A 27 3.50 11.24 -1.56
CA VAL A 27 2.24 11.50 -2.27
C VAL A 27 1.67 12.87 -1.90
N ILE A 28 1.72 13.25 -0.61
CA ILE A 28 1.28 14.58 -0.16
C ILE A 28 2.11 15.69 -0.81
N LYS A 29 3.45 15.54 -0.86
CA LYS A 29 4.35 16.54 -1.46
C LYS A 29 4.12 16.72 -2.95
N THR A 30 3.80 15.64 -3.66
CA THR A 30 3.57 15.67 -5.12
C THR A 30 2.15 16.03 -5.50
N THR A 31 1.21 15.98 -4.55
CA THR A 31 -0.24 16.19 -4.74
C THR A 31 -0.90 15.27 -5.78
N MET A 32 -0.21 14.19 -6.18
CA MET A 32 -0.68 13.22 -7.18
C MET A 32 -1.61 12.17 -6.55
N PHE A 33 -2.74 12.61 -6.01
CA PHE A 33 -3.67 11.75 -5.27
C PHE A 33 -4.44 10.75 -6.14
N ILE A 34 -4.53 10.98 -7.46
CA ILE A 34 -5.27 10.14 -8.40
C ILE A 34 -4.34 9.73 -9.54
N GLY A 35 -4.19 8.42 -9.75
CA GLY A 35 -3.39 7.88 -10.86
C GLY A 35 -1.89 8.19 -10.78
N GLY A 36 -1.37 8.43 -9.57
CA GLY A 36 0.04 8.67 -9.31
C GLY A 36 0.95 7.49 -9.70
N PRO A 37 2.28 7.72 -9.79
CA PRO A 37 3.24 6.68 -10.17
C PRO A 37 3.19 5.45 -9.25
N GLU A 38 2.84 5.63 -7.97
CA GLU A 38 2.71 4.57 -6.98
C GLU A 38 1.66 3.51 -7.38
N VAL A 39 0.58 3.90 -8.08
CA VAL A 39 -0.45 2.96 -8.56
C VAL A 39 0.10 2.06 -9.66
N LYS A 40 0.87 2.64 -10.60
CA LYS A 40 1.47 1.89 -11.71
C LYS A 40 2.54 0.92 -11.25
N GLU A 41 3.35 1.33 -10.26
CA GLU A 41 4.36 0.43 -9.70
C GLU A 41 3.69 -0.71 -8.93
N LEU A 42 2.64 -0.43 -8.14
CA LEU A 42 1.86 -1.48 -7.47
C LEU A 42 1.29 -2.51 -8.45
N GLU A 43 0.70 -2.06 -9.56
CA GLU A 43 0.22 -2.97 -10.61
C GLU A 43 1.36 -3.83 -11.16
N LYS A 44 2.49 -3.22 -11.52
CA LYS A 44 3.65 -3.97 -12.03
C LYS A 44 4.17 -5.00 -11.02
N GLU A 45 4.31 -4.62 -9.76
CA GLU A 45 4.75 -5.50 -8.69
C GLU A 45 3.77 -6.64 -8.42
N LEU A 46 2.46 -6.36 -8.42
CA LEU A 46 1.42 -7.39 -8.25
C LEU A 46 1.38 -8.37 -9.42
N ALA A 47 1.54 -7.88 -10.65
CA ALA A 47 1.63 -8.74 -11.84
C ALA A 47 2.83 -9.69 -11.72
N ALA A 48 3.99 -9.18 -11.29
CA ALA A 48 5.18 -10.00 -11.05
C ALA A 48 4.98 -11.00 -9.91
N TYR A 49 4.41 -10.57 -8.78
CA TYR A 49 4.18 -11.39 -7.60
C TYR A 49 3.20 -12.54 -7.87
N THR A 50 2.14 -12.28 -8.63
CA THR A 50 1.10 -13.27 -8.96
C THR A 50 1.40 -14.09 -10.22
N GLY A 51 2.43 -13.72 -10.99
CA GLY A 51 2.82 -14.42 -12.22
C GLY A 51 1.86 -14.21 -13.40
N VAL A 52 1.06 -13.15 -13.38
CA VAL A 52 0.12 -12.81 -14.47
C VAL A 52 0.67 -11.70 -15.35
N LYS A 53 0.15 -11.58 -16.58
CA LYS A 53 0.59 -10.54 -17.52
C LYS A 53 0.14 -9.13 -17.12
N HIS A 54 -1.03 -9.02 -16.50
CA HIS A 54 -1.68 -7.74 -16.23
C HIS A 54 -2.40 -7.77 -14.88
N THR A 55 -2.28 -6.69 -14.13
CA THR A 55 -3.12 -6.36 -12.98
C THR A 55 -3.62 -4.93 -13.14
N ILE A 56 -4.85 -4.67 -12.75
CA ILE A 56 -5.47 -3.35 -12.84
C ILE A 56 -6.01 -3.01 -11.46
N ALA A 57 -5.54 -1.91 -10.87
CA ALA A 57 -6.03 -1.42 -9.60
C ALA A 57 -7.46 -0.87 -9.76
N CYS A 58 -8.29 -1.16 -8.78
CA CYS A 58 -9.66 -0.66 -8.71
C CYS A 58 -9.98 -0.22 -7.28
N ALA A 59 -11.13 0.44 -7.09
CA ALA A 59 -11.51 1.01 -5.80
C ALA A 59 -11.77 -0.07 -4.73
N ASN A 60 -12.39 -1.19 -5.11
CA ASN A 60 -12.68 -2.34 -4.27
C ASN A 60 -13.03 -3.56 -5.14
N GLY A 61 -13.20 -4.74 -4.52
CA GLY A 61 -13.45 -5.99 -5.23
C GLY A 61 -14.92 -6.43 -5.38
N THR A 62 -15.90 -5.61 -5.02
CA THR A 62 -17.34 -5.90 -5.25
C THR A 62 -17.69 -5.75 -6.71
#